data_AF-A0A9D6LYE6-F1
#
_entry.id   AF-A0A9D6LYE6-F1
#
_cell.length_a   1.000
_cell.length_b   1.000
_cell.length_c   1.000
_cell.angle_alpha   90.00
_cell.angle_beta   90.00
_cell.angle_gamma   90.00
#
_symmetry.space_group_name_H-M   'P 1'
#
loop_
_entity.id
_entity.type
_entity.pdbx_description
1 polymer ?
#
loop_
_entity_poly.entity_id
_entity_poly.type
_entity_poly.pdbx_seq_one_letter_code
_entity_poly.pdbx_strand_id
1 'polypeptide(L)'
;MRLAFVSPLPPAPTGVADYAAGLLAELRRHAQVDVLTEARAGYDNALYHLGNNPLHLPAYRAALAEPGVAVLHDAVLHHFLLGTLDERAYIEEFVYNYGEWMRDLGRELWRSRSRSSSDRRYFQYPLLRRVVDRSRAVVVHNPGARRIVEAVVPGKQVAEIPHYFISRALPGEAPRTRERLGIGAEEIVIGTFGYLRDSMRMRSILKALPAVPRARFLLVGEFVSADLERSLAPLLAACGVIRTGHVSEDEFWRLAEITDIVVNLRDPSAGETSGIGIKMMGIGKPVLVTAGEETAAFPELAVIRIDPGEAEVEMLAEYLRALAGSEEMRREIGRRAAQHIAENHTLERAAKMYLDLVAETTIHNFR
;
A
#
# COMPACT_ATOMS: atom_id res chain seq x y z
N MET A 1 9.55 23.95 -16.29
CA MET A 1 9.86 22.50 -16.32
C MET A 1 8.68 21.76 -16.92
N ARG A 2 8.96 20.86 -17.86
CA ARG A 2 7.99 20.04 -18.57
C ARG A 2 8.24 18.57 -18.22
N LEU A 3 7.24 17.93 -17.61
CA LEU A 3 7.34 16.58 -17.06
C LEU A 3 6.45 15.61 -17.84
N ALA A 4 7.01 14.45 -18.18
CA ALA A 4 6.24 13.29 -18.62
C ALA A 4 5.69 12.57 -17.39
N PHE A 5 4.42 12.17 -17.41
CA PHE A 5 3.77 11.47 -16.32
C PHE A 5 3.12 10.18 -16.84
N VAL A 6 3.62 9.03 -16.40
CA VAL A 6 3.12 7.72 -16.86
C VAL A 6 2.67 6.90 -15.65
N SER A 7 1.37 6.71 -15.55
CA SER A 7 0.72 5.98 -14.46
C SER A 7 -0.62 5.42 -14.95
N PRO A 8 -1.11 4.31 -14.38
CA PRO A 8 -2.55 4.09 -14.31
C PRO A 8 -3.23 5.32 -13.69
N LEU A 9 -4.37 5.72 -14.25
CA LEU A 9 -5.23 6.80 -13.76
C LEU A 9 -6.67 6.26 -13.63
N PRO A 10 -7.54 6.91 -12.84
CA PRO A 10 -8.94 6.53 -12.77
C PRO A 10 -9.54 6.48 -14.18
N PRO A 11 -10.37 5.47 -14.50
CA PRO A 11 -11.04 4.53 -13.60
C PRO A 11 -10.29 3.21 -13.33
N ALA A 12 -8.96 3.14 -13.52
CA ALA A 12 -8.21 1.91 -13.23
C ALA A 12 -8.38 1.48 -11.75
N PRO A 13 -8.68 0.21 -11.45
CA PRO A 13 -9.04 -0.26 -10.11
C PRO A 13 -7.79 -0.52 -9.24
N THR A 14 -7.04 0.55 -8.94
CA THR A 14 -5.84 0.47 -8.10
C THR A 14 -5.67 1.75 -7.29
N GLY A 15 -5.22 1.62 -6.03
CA GLY A 15 -4.93 2.78 -5.18
C GLY A 15 -3.85 3.69 -5.77
N VAL A 16 -2.97 3.17 -6.63
CA VAL A 16 -1.98 3.97 -7.33
C VAL A 16 -2.63 4.95 -8.32
N ALA A 17 -3.78 4.59 -8.89
CA ALA A 17 -4.49 5.48 -9.82
C ALA A 17 -5.01 6.72 -9.09
N ASP A 18 -5.63 6.54 -7.92
CA ASP A 18 -6.11 7.64 -7.08
C ASP A 18 -4.95 8.50 -6.57
N TYR A 19 -3.85 7.88 -6.16
CA TYR A 19 -2.61 8.58 -5.79
C TYR A 19 -2.02 9.38 -6.97
N ALA A 20 -1.98 8.78 -8.15
CA ALA A 20 -1.42 9.44 -9.31
C ALA A 20 -2.29 10.63 -9.75
N ALA A 21 -3.63 10.51 -9.65
CA ALA A 21 -4.55 11.59 -9.98
C ALA A 21 -4.41 12.80 -9.06
N GLY A 22 -4.33 12.59 -7.75
CA GLY A 22 -4.16 13.69 -6.80
C GLY A 22 -2.79 14.37 -6.96
N LEU A 23 -1.71 13.59 -7.10
CA LEU A 23 -0.38 14.14 -7.37
C LEU A 23 -0.35 14.93 -8.68
N LEU A 24 -0.92 14.39 -9.76
CA LEU A 24 -0.97 15.04 -11.06
C LEU A 24 -1.70 16.39 -10.99
N ALA A 25 -2.82 16.46 -10.26
CA ALA A 25 -3.58 17.69 -10.08
C ALA A 25 -2.74 18.77 -9.39
N GLU A 26 -1.99 18.41 -8.34
CA GLU A 26 -1.13 19.36 -7.63
C GLU A 26 0.10 19.76 -8.45
N LEU A 27 0.80 18.81 -9.09
CA LEU A 27 1.98 19.10 -9.90
C LEU A 27 1.68 20.08 -11.06
N ARG A 28 0.49 19.97 -11.68
CA ARG A 28 0.05 20.87 -12.76
C ARG A 28 -0.11 22.33 -12.34
N ARG A 29 -0.18 22.61 -11.04
CA ARG A 29 -0.20 23.99 -10.53
C ARG A 29 1.18 24.65 -10.59
N HIS A 30 2.24 23.87 -10.67
CA HIS A 30 3.63 24.34 -10.56
C HIS A 30 4.51 23.98 -11.77
N ALA A 31 4.09 23.04 -12.61
CA ALA A 31 4.83 22.58 -13.79
C ALA A 31 3.90 22.19 -14.95
N GLN A 32 4.44 22.15 -16.17
CA GLN A 32 3.72 21.59 -17.32
C GLN A 32 3.84 20.06 -17.28
N VAL A 33 2.74 19.36 -16.99
CA VAL A 33 2.72 17.90 -16.84
C VAL A 33 1.81 17.24 -17.88
N ASP A 34 2.43 16.51 -18.81
CA ASP A 34 1.75 15.78 -19.87
C ASP A 34 1.64 14.30 -19.48
N VAL A 35 0.41 13.77 -19.50
CA VAL A 35 0.16 12.35 -19.22
C VAL A 35 0.40 11.55 -20.49
N LEU A 36 1.25 10.53 -20.42
CA LEU A 36 1.59 9.67 -21.55
C LEU A 36 1.28 8.21 -21.25
N THR A 37 1.09 7.43 -22.30
CA THR A 37 1.01 5.96 -22.24
C THR A 37 2.33 5.28 -22.58
N GLU A 38 3.27 6.01 -23.19
CA GLU A 38 4.57 5.51 -23.64
C GLU A 38 5.65 6.60 -23.46
N ALA A 39 6.92 6.20 -23.47
CA ALA A 39 8.03 7.15 -23.38
C ALA A 39 8.12 8.02 -24.64
N ARG A 40 8.44 9.31 -24.44
CA ARG A 40 8.62 10.27 -25.53
C ARG A 40 9.72 11.26 -25.19
N ALA A 41 10.54 11.62 -26.17
CA ALA A 41 11.54 12.67 -26.02
C ALA A 41 10.91 14.08 -25.89
N GLY A 42 11.70 15.05 -25.42
CA GLY A 42 11.29 16.47 -25.34
C GLY A 42 10.70 16.90 -23.99
N TYR A 43 10.92 16.10 -22.94
CA TYR A 43 10.61 16.43 -21.56
C TYR A 43 11.91 16.62 -20.76
N ASP A 44 11.87 17.49 -19.75
CA ASP A 44 13.00 17.70 -18.85
C ASP A 44 13.24 16.44 -17.98
N ASN A 45 12.14 15.81 -17.55
CA ASN A 45 12.15 14.59 -16.76
C ASN A 45 10.83 13.81 -16.90
N ALA A 46 10.78 12.60 -16.35
CA ALA A 46 9.59 11.75 -16.35
C ALA A 46 9.36 11.10 -14.99
N LEU A 47 8.09 10.93 -14.62
CA LEU A 47 7.64 10.16 -13.45
C LEU A 47 6.94 8.88 -13.94
N TYR A 48 7.45 7.73 -13.51
CA TYR A 48 6.90 6.41 -13.85
C TYR A 48 6.34 5.74 -12.61
N HIS A 49 5.02 5.63 -12.50
CA HIS A 49 4.37 5.03 -11.34
C HIS A 49 4.23 3.51 -11.50
N LEU A 50 4.90 2.77 -10.63
CA LEU A 50 5.01 1.32 -10.67
C LEU A 50 4.44 0.72 -9.39
N GLY A 51 3.56 -0.26 -9.54
CA GLY A 51 3.03 -1.09 -8.46
C GLY A 51 3.05 -2.56 -8.86
N ASN A 52 2.75 -3.44 -7.92
CA ASN A 52 2.95 -4.89 -8.06
C ASN A 52 1.80 -5.60 -8.80
N ASN A 53 1.31 -5.03 -9.90
CA ASN A 53 0.24 -5.61 -10.72
C ASN A 53 0.34 -5.20 -12.21
N PRO A 54 -0.25 -5.96 -13.16
CA PRO A 54 -0.06 -5.74 -14.60
C PRO A 54 -0.49 -4.38 -15.16
N LEU A 55 -1.33 -3.61 -14.46
CA LEU A 55 -1.77 -2.29 -14.93
C LEU A 55 -0.62 -1.31 -15.15
N HIS A 56 0.52 -1.55 -14.50
CA HIS A 56 1.72 -0.70 -14.57
C HIS A 56 2.62 -1.02 -15.77
N LEU A 57 2.26 -1.98 -16.63
CA LEU A 57 3.08 -2.38 -17.78
C LEU A 57 3.45 -1.22 -18.72
N PRO A 58 2.54 -0.26 -19.06
CA PRO A 58 2.91 0.90 -19.87
C PRO A 58 3.98 1.77 -19.20
N ALA A 59 3.82 2.05 -17.89
CA ALA A 59 4.80 2.81 -17.11
C ALA A 59 6.15 2.10 -17.01
N TYR A 60 6.15 0.79 -16.80
CA TYR A 60 7.37 -0.02 -16.76
C TYR A 60 8.12 0.01 -18.08
N ARG A 61 7.43 -0.20 -19.22
CA ARG A 61 8.04 -0.12 -20.55
C ARG A 61 8.60 1.27 -20.84
N ALA A 62 7.86 2.32 -20.47
CA ALA A 62 8.30 3.68 -20.65
C ALA A 62 9.57 3.99 -19.83
N ALA A 63 9.64 3.53 -18.58
CA ALA A 63 10.81 3.68 -17.70
C ALA A 63 12.06 2.97 -18.24
N LEU A 64 11.89 1.86 -18.95
CA LEU A 64 13.01 1.16 -19.57
C LEU A 64 13.51 1.85 -20.84
N ALA A 65 12.59 2.40 -21.63
CA ALA A 65 12.90 3.10 -22.87
C ALA A 65 13.66 4.40 -22.60
N GLU A 66 13.13 5.28 -21.76
CA GLU A 66 13.69 6.58 -21.44
C GLU A 66 13.94 6.72 -19.92
N PRO A 67 15.20 6.92 -19.47
CA PRO A 67 15.50 7.14 -18.06
C PRO A 67 14.80 8.35 -17.46
N GLY A 68 14.10 8.13 -16.34
CA GLY A 68 13.49 9.18 -15.52
C GLY A 68 13.44 8.76 -14.06
N VAL A 69 12.48 9.25 -13.31
CA VAL A 69 12.26 8.88 -11.91
C VAL A 69 11.23 7.75 -11.85
N ALA A 70 11.63 6.58 -11.32
CA ALA A 70 10.70 5.50 -11.01
C ALA A 70 10.07 5.75 -9.63
N VAL A 71 8.75 5.69 -9.56
CA VAL A 71 7.97 5.81 -8.33
C VAL A 71 7.45 4.42 -7.97
N LEU A 72 8.09 3.78 -6.99
CA LEU A 72 7.74 2.44 -6.53
C LEU A 72 6.70 2.53 -5.42
N HIS A 73 5.44 2.20 -5.76
CA HIS A 73 4.34 2.02 -4.80
C HIS A 73 4.48 0.70 -4.04
N ASP A 74 5.09 -0.28 -4.69
CA ASP A 74 5.55 -1.54 -4.11
C ASP A 74 7.04 -1.70 -4.46
N ALA A 75 7.88 -2.01 -3.46
CA ALA A 75 9.30 -2.27 -3.62
C ALA A 75 9.60 -3.76 -3.94
N VAL A 76 8.58 -4.54 -4.29
CA VAL A 76 8.69 -5.92 -4.79
C VAL A 76 7.79 -6.01 -6.01
N LEU A 77 8.35 -6.17 -7.21
CA LEU A 77 7.62 -6.25 -8.48
C LEU A 77 7.38 -7.69 -8.97
N HIS A 78 7.53 -8.66 -8.07
CA HIS A 78 7.43 -10.07 -8.41
C HIS A 78 6.08 -10.46 -9.03
N HIS A 79 4.96 -10.01 -8.44
CA HIS A 79 3.61 -10.32 -8.95
C HIS A 79 3.27 -9.53 -10.21
N PHE A 80 3.79 -8.31 -10.37
CA PHE A 80 3.74 -7.57 -11.63
C PHE A 80 4.37 -8.38 -12.77
N LEU A 81 5.57 -8.92 -12.56
CA LEU A 81 6.30 -9.67 -13.58
C LEU A 81 5.67 -11.05 -13.85
N LEU A 82 5.20 -11.74 -12.82
CA LEU A 82 4.43 -12.99 -12.98
C LEU A 82 3.15 -12.80 -13.81
N GLY A 83 2.50 -11.65 -13.67
CA GLY A 83 1.28 -11.32 -14.41
C GLY A 83 1.50 -10.74 -15.81
N THR A 84 2.75 -10.49 -16.21
CA THR A 84 3.07 -9.80 -17.48
C THR A 84 4.03 -10.56 -18.39
N LEU A 85 4.88 -11.43 -17.84
CA LEU A 85 5.87 -12.20 -18.58
C LEU A 85 5.41 -13.64 -18.82
N ASP A 86 5.91 -14.26 -19.89
CA ASP A 86 5.86 -15.70 -20.06
C ASP A 86 6.96 -16.40 -19.23
N GLU A 87 6.94 -17.74 -19.20
CA GLU A 87 7.90 -18.53 -18.41
C GLU A 87 9.34 -18.20 -18.74
N ARG A 88 9.66 -18.13 -20.05
CA ARG A 88 11.03 -17.90 -20.52
C ARG A 88 11.48 -16.51 -20.08
N ALA A 89 10.68 -15.48 -20.36
CA ALA A 89 11.01 -14.10 -20.03
C ALA A 89 11.10 -13.88 -18.52
N TYR A 90 10.24 -14.51 -17.72
CA TYR A 90 10.33 -14.46 -16.26
C TYR A 90 11.63 -15.08 -15.74
N ILE A 91 12.04 -16.24 -16.27
CA ILE A 91 13.30 -16.88 -15.86
C ILE A 91 14.49 -16.02 -16.25
N GLU A 92 14.52 -15.45 -17.46
CA GLU A 92 15.59 -14.53 -17.87
C GLU A 92 15.62 -13.26 -17.02
N GLU A 93 14.45 -12.73 -16.62
CA GLU A 93 14.37 -11.60 -15.70
C GLU A 93 14.92 -11.95 -14.32
N PHE A 94 14.62 -13.15 -13.82
CA PHE A 94 15.15 -13.65 -12.56
C PHE A 94 16.68 -13.78 -12.61
N VAL A 95 17.20 -14.34 -13.71
CA VAL A 95 18.65 -14.44 -13.96
C VAL A 95 19.30 -13.06 -14.09
N TYR A 96 18.65 -12.09 -14.73
CA TYR A 96 19.17 -10.72 -14.80
C TYR A 96 19.33 -10.08 -13.42
N ASN A 97 18.42 -10.39 -12.48
CA ASN A 97 18.47 -9.83 -11.13
C ASN A 97 19.48 -10.55 -10.22
N TYR A 98 19.66 -11.86 -10.36
CA TYR A 98 20.38 -12.67 -9.36
C TYR A 98 21.47 -13.59 -9.92
N GLY A 99 21.73 -13.56 -11.23
CA GLY A 99 22.75 -14.36 -11.91
C GLY A 99 22.26 -15.71 -12.42
N GLU A 100 23.05 -16.29 -13.33
CA GLU A 100 22.74 -17.56 -14.03
C GLU A 100 22.59 -18.75 -13.07
N TRP A 101 23.35 -18.75 -11.96
CA TRP A 101 23.27 -19.81 -10.94
C TRP A 101 21.92 -19.88 -10.23
N MET A 102 21.09 -18.83 -10.32
CA MET A 102 19.75 -18.78 -9.72
C MET A 102 18.63 -19.22 -10.68
N ARG A 103 18.97 -19.65 -11.91
CA ARG A 103 18.01 -20.04 -12.94
C ARG A 103 17.03 -21.12 -12.48
N ASP A 104 17.52 -22.14 -11.78
CA ASP A 104 16.68 -23.26 -11.32
C ASP A 104 15.69 -22.83 -10.25
N LEU A 105 16.08 -21.90 -9.35
CA LEU A 105 15.14 -21.28 -8.43
C LEU A 105 14.08 -20.46 -9.18
N GLY A 106 14.48 -19.71 -10.21
CA GLY A 106 13.54 -19.02 -11.11
C GLY A 106 12.52 -20.00 -11.71
N ARG A 107 12.96 -21.13 -12.27
CA ARG A 107 12.07 -22.19 -12.78
C ARG A 107 11.13 -22.74 -11.71
N GLU A 108 11.65 -22.99 -10.51
CA GLU A 108 10.85 -23.49 -9.39
C GLU A 108 9.75 -22.49 -8.98
N LEU A 109 10.10 -21.21 -8.83
CA LEU A 109 9.15 -20.15 -8.49
C LEU A 109 8.12 -19.94 -9.62
N TRP A 110 8.50 -20.08 -10.88
CA TRP A 110 7.50 -20.05 -11.96
C TRP A 110 6.50 -21.19 -11.85
N ARG A 111 6.98 -22.43 -11.64
CA ARG A 111 6.12 -23.62 -11.48
C ARG A 111 5.23 -23.53 -10.24
N SER A 112 5.72 -22.91 -9.17
CA SER A 112 5.01 -22.76 -7.89
C SER A 112 4.15 -21.50 -7.78
N ARG A 113 4.02 -20.69 -8.85
CA ARG A 113 3.41 -19.35 -8.82
C ARG A 113 1.97 -19.29 -8.31
N SER A 114 1.23 -20.38 -8.31
CA SER A 114 -0.09 -20.47 -7.68
C SER A 114 -0.07 -20.19 -6.17
N ARG A 115 1.09 -20.33 -5.53
CA ARG A 115 1.31 -20.04 -4.10
C ARG A 115 1.96 -18.67 -3.84
N SER A 116 2.15 -17.86 -4.88
CA SER A 116 2.93 -16.61 -4.81
C SER A 116 2.44 -15.62 -3.76
N SER A 117 1.12 -15.59 -3.51
CA SER A 117 0.52 -14.70 -2.51
C SER A 117 0.90 -15.01 -1.06
N SER A 118 1.35 -16.24 -0.76
CA SER A 118 1.63 -16.72 0.60
C SER A 118 3.05 -17.25 0.81
N ASP A 119 3.73 -17.65 -0.26
CA ASP A 119 5.12 -18.08 -0.20
C ASP A 119 6.05 -16.85 -0.05
N ARG A 120 6.72 -16.76 1.09
CA ARG A 120 7.62 -15.65 1.44
C ARG A 120 8.74 -15.42 0.42
N ARG A 121 9.13 -16.43 -0.36
CA ARG A 121 10.17 -16.28 -1.38
C ARG A 121 9.81 -15.23 -2.43
N TYR A 122 8.53 -15.06 -2.78
CA TYR A 122 8.08 -14.05 -3.74
C TYR A 122 8.18 -12.60 -3.22
N PHE A 123 8.43 -12.44 -1.92
CA PHE A 123 8.66 -11.14 -1.28
C PHE A 123 10.14 -10.92 -0.98
N GLN A 124 10.92 -12.00 -0.87
CA GLN A 124 12.39 -11.97 -0.68
C GLN A 124 13.16 -11.66 -1.97
N TYR A 125 12.55 -11.86 -3.14
CA TYR A 125 13.15 -11.58 -4.44
C TYR A 125 12.41 -10.42 -5.13
N PRO A 126 12.79 -9.14 -4.89
CA PRO A 126 12.07 -7.96 -5.36
C PRO A 126 11.94 -7.81 -6.88
N LEU A 127 12.89 -8.33 -7.65
CA LEU A 127 12.97 -8.20 -9.12
C LEU A 127 12.95 -6.73 -9.59
N LEU A 128 13.73 -5.89 -8.90
CA LEU A 128 13.77 -4.45 -9.14
C LEU A 128 14.95 -4.00 -10.02
N ARG A 129 16.00 -4.81 -10.19
CA ARG A 129 17.30 -4.36 -10.69
C ARG A 129 17.18 -3.63 -12.03
N ARG A 130 16.42 -4.19 -12.97
CA ARG A 130 16.30 -3.62 -14.32
C ARG A 130 15.75 -2.20 -14.33
N VAL A 131 14.67 -1.97 -13.60
CA VAL A 131 14.02 -0.65 -13.59
C VAL A 131 14.78 0.33 -12.70
N VAL A 132 15.32 -0.13 -11.57
CA VAL A 132 16.09 0.71 -10.65
C VAL A 132 17.39 1.16 -11.29
N ASP A 133 18.17 0.26 -11.91
CA ASP A 133 19.42 0.59 -12.59
C ASP A 133 19.19 1.64 -13.69
N ARG A 134 18.14 1.46 -14.49
CA ARG A 134 17.79 2.35 -15.60
C ARG A 134 17.28 3.72 -15.15
N SER A 135 16.70 3.82 -13.95
CA SER A 135 16.13 5.07 -13.42
C SER A 135 17.21 6.06 -12.96
N ARG A 136 16.97 7.35 -13.18
CA ARG A 136 17.80 8.46 -12.69
C ARG A 136 17.75 8.54 -11.16
N ALA A 137 16.55 8.43 -10.60
CA ALA A 137 16.30 8.31 -9.18
C ALA A 137 15.08 7.40 -8.94
N VAL A 138 14.93 6.94 -7.70
CA VAL A 138 13.79 6.14 -7.28
C VAL A 138 13.07 6.84 -6.14
N VAL A 139 11.76 6.95 -6.24
CA VAL A 139 10.88 7.36 -5.14
C VAL A 139 10.27 6.11 -4.51
N VAL A 140 10.33 6.07 -3.18
CA VAL A 140 9.62 5.10 -2.34
C VAL A 140 8.84 5.84 -1.25
N HIS A 141 7.94 5.15 -0.55
CA HIS A 141 7.04 5.78 0.41
C HIS A 141 7.34 5.48 1.89
N ASN A 142 8.32 4.62 2.17
CA ASN A 142 8.72 4.24 3.53
C ASN A 142 10.18 3.75 3.61
N PRO A 143 10.75 3.64 4.83
CA PRO A 143 12.13 3.21 5.03
C PRO A 143 12.41 1.75 4.63
N GLY A 144 11.44 0.85 4.78
CA GLY A 144 11.55 -0.56 4.34
C GLY A 144 11.82 -0.68 2.84
N ALA A 145 11.00 0.00 2.03
CA ALA A 145 11.16 0.08 0.58
C ALA A 145 12.50 0.70 0.18
N ARG A 146 12.95 1.76 0.87
CA ARG A 146 14.25 2.37 0.64
C ARG A 146 15.36 1.33 0.77
N ARG A 147 15.38 0.58 1.87
CA ARG A 147 16.39 -0.45 2.11
C ARG A 147 16.36 -1.55 1.07
N ILE A 148 15.17 -1.97 0.64
CA ILE A 148 15.04 -2.97 -0.43
C ILE A 148 15.72 -2.45 -1.71
N VAL A 149 15.45 -1.20 -2.11
CA VAL A 149 16.08 -0.60 -3.30
C VAL A 149 17.60 -0.47 -3.14
N GLU A 150 18.06 0.02 -2.00
CA GLU A 150 19.50 0.21 -1.71
C GLU A 150 20.25 -1.13 -1.65
N ALA A 151 19.62 -2.20 -1.17
CA ALA A 151 20.18 -3.55 -1.19
C ALA A 151 20.25 -4.13 -2.61
N VAL A 152 19.23 -3.87 -3.45
CA VAL A 152 19.21 -4.35 -4.83
C VAL A 152 20.22 -3.58 -5.68
N VAL A 153 20.30 -2.25 -5.59
CA VAL A 153 21.23 -1.40 -6.35
C VAL A 153 21.95 -0.41 -5.40
N PRO A 154 23.11 -0.80 -4.85
CA PRO A 154 23.90 0.08 -3.99
C PRO A 154 24.28 1.39 -4.67
N GLY A 155 24.15 2.51 -3.95
CA GLY A 155 24.50 3.84 -4.46
C GLY A 155 23.44 4.49 -5.36
N LYS A 156 22.28 3.86 -5.59
CA LYS A 156 21.16 4.50 -6.29
C LYS A 156 20.64 5.69 -5.48
N GLN A 157 20.33 6.80 -6.17
CA GLN A 157 19.62 7.92 -5.56
C GLN A 157 18.18 7.51 -5.24
N VAL A 158 17.87 7.37 -3.95
CA VAL A 158 16.53 7.03 -3.44
C VAL A 158 16.00 8.20 -2.63
N ALA A 159 14.81 8.69 -2.99
CA ALA A 159 14.04 9.66 -2.24
C ALA A 159 12.87 8.97 -1.54
N GLU A 160 12.71 9.24 -0.25
CA GLU A 160 11.53 8.80 0.49
C GLU A 160 10.53 9.95 0.49
N ILE A 161 9.43 9.80 -0.26
CA ILE A 161 8.34 10.78 -0.32
C ILE A 161 7.12 10.12 0.32
N PRO A 162 6.66 10.57 1.50
CA PRO A 162 5.54 9.94 2.19
C PRO A 162 4.29 9.81 1.33
N HIS A 163 3.57 8.71 1.49
CA HIS A 163 2.26 8.56 0.84
C HIS A 163 1.30 9.61 1.41
N TYR A 164 0.81 10.53 0.58
CA TYR A 164 0.02 11.65 1.05
C TYR A 164 -1.44 11.27 1.36
N PHE A 165 -2.12 12.16 2.07
CA PHE A 165 -3.54 12.17 2.37
C PHE A 165 -4.15 13.51 1.94
N ILE A 166 -5.30 13.46 1.25
CA ILE A 166 -6.12 14.65 0.99
C ILE A 166 -7.20 14.68 2.07
N SER A 167 -7.10 15.66 2.97
CA SER A 167 -8.06 15.82 4.05
C SER A 167 -9.47 16.08 3.52
N ARG A 168 -10.47 15.48 4.16
CA ARG A 168 -11.89 15.57 3.80
C ARG A 168 -12.75 15.56 5.06
N ALA A 169 -13.85 16.30 5.04
CA ALA A 169 -14.88 16.22 6.06
C ALA A 169 -15.61 14.87 5.99
N LEU A 170 -15.82 14.25 7.14
CA LEU A 170 -16.61 13.02 7.24
C LEU A 170 -18.10 13.31 6.93
N PRO A 171 -18.86 12.30 6.45
CA PRO A 171 -20.25 12.51 6.02
C PRO A 171 -21.21 13.03 7.11
N GLY A 172 -20.96 12.75 8.39
CA GLY A 172 -21.87 13.13 9.47
C GLY A 172 -23.09 12.21 9.57
N GLU A 173 -22.99 10.97 9.07
CA GLU A 173 -24.10 10.02 8.94
C GLU A 173 -23.91 8.78 9.81
N ALA A 174 -23.06 8.86 10.84
CA ALA A 174 -22.72 7.73 11.68
C ALA A 174 -23.93 7.00 12.31
N PRO A 175 -24.94 7.68 12.90
CA PRO A 175 -26.09 6.99 13.49
C PRO A 175 -26.91 6.21 12.45
N ARG A 176 -27.19 6.82 11.29
CA ARG A 176 -27.94 6.19 10.19
C ARG A 176 -27.18 4.99 9.60
N THR A 177 -25.86 5.12 9.48
CA THR A 177 -25.01 4.05 8.95
C THR A 177 -24.97 2.86 9.91
N ARG A 178 -24.87 3.09 11.23
CA ARG A 178 -24.94 2.04 12.25
C ARG A 178 -26.30 1.33 12.23
N GLU A 179 -27.39 2.10 12.21
CA GLU A 179 -28.76 1.56 12.14
C GLU A 179 -28.96 0.65 10.92
N ARG A 180 -28.56 1.12 9.73
CA ARG A 180 -28.65 0.34 8.48
C ARG A 180 -27.90 -0.99 8.53
N LEU A 181 -26.78 -1.04 9.25
CA LEU A 181 -25.96 -2.25 9.40
C LEU A 181 -26.35 -3.09 10.63
N GLY A 182 -27.37 -2.69 11.38
CA GLY A 182 -27.80 -3.38 12.60
C GLY A 182 -26.75 -3.34 13.71
N ILE A 183 -25.94 -2.27 13.77
CA ILE A 183 -24.90 -2.06 14.76
C ILE A 183 -25.49 -1.23 15.91
N GLY A 184 -25.40 -1.75 17.13
CA GLY A 184 -25.82 -1.07 18.35
C GLY A 184 -25.00 0.17 18.67
N ALA A 185 -25.56 1.08 19.47
CA ALA A 185 -24.89 2.33 19.87
C ALA A 185 -23.59 2.08 20.67
N GLU A 186 -23.60 1.04 21.53
CA GLU A 186 -22.47 0.69 22.40
C GLU A 186 -21.53 -0.37 21.79
N GLU A 187 -21.82 -0.85 20.58
CA GLU A 187 -20.98 -1.86 19.93
C GLU A 187 -19.74 -1.22 19.30
N ILE A 188 -18.58 -1.84 19.53
CA ILE A 188 -17.32 -1.40 18.93
C ILE A 188 -17.21 -1.92 17.51
N VAL A 189 -16.93 -1.05 16.54
CA VAL A 189 -16.73 -1.43 15.15
C VAL A 189 -15.24 -1.58 14.87
N ILE A 190 -14.80 -2.81 14.60
CA ILE A 190 -13.44 -3.10 14.15
C ILE A 190 -13.48 -3.29 12.64
N GLY A 191 -12.66 -2.57 11.89
CA GLY A 191 -12.71 -2.53 10.43
C GLY A 191 -11.41 -2.99 9.76
N THR A 192 -11.54 -3.73 8.66
CA THR A 192 -10.47 -3.96 7.68
C THR A 192 -10.97 -3.58 6.30
N PHE A 193 -10.16 -2.79 5.58
CA PHE A 193 -10.54 -2.15 4.33
C PHE A 193 -9.55 -2.48 3.21
N GLY A 194 -10.08 -2.60 1.98
CA GLY A 194 -9.30 -2.73 0.75
C GLY A 194 -9.40 -4.10 0.10
N TYR A 195 -8.57 -4.33 -0.91
CA TYR A 195 -8.49 -5.62 -1.60
C TYR A 195 -7.84 -6.68 -0.69
N LEU A 196 -8.63 -7.66 -0.27
CA LEU A 196 -8.29 -8.65 0.74
C LEU A 196 -7.36 -9.71 0.14
N ARG A 197 -6.08 -9.60 0.50
CA ARG A 197 -4.98 -10.48 0.09
C ARG A 197 -4.52 -11.34 1.27
N ASP A 198 -3.81 -12.44 0.98
CA ASP A 198 -3.18 -13.29 2.00
C ASP A 198 -2.31 -12.47 2.96
N SER A 199 -1.55 -11.52 2.41
CA SER A 199 -0.68 -10.65 3.20
C SER A 199 -1.44 -9.78 4.20
N MET A 200 -2.76 -9.59 4.09
CA MET A 200 -3.56 -8.83 5.08
C MET A 200 -3.78 -9.58 6.40
N ARG A 201 -3.26 -10.80 6.54
CA ARG A 201 -3.33 -11.57 7.78
C ARG A 201 -4.76 -11.81 8.26
N MET A 202 -5.72 -11.91 7.33
CA MET A 202 -7.14 -12.08 7.67
C MET A 202 -7.39 -13.29 8.57
N ARG A 203 -6.62 -14.38 8.41
CA ARG A 203 -6.70 -15.54 9.31
C ARG A 203 -6.35 -15.17 10.76
N SER A 204 -5.29 -14.41 10.97
CA SER A 204 -4.86 -13.96 12.31
C SER A 204 -5.88 -13.00 12.91
N ILE A 205 -6.38 -12.06 12.11
CA ILE A 205 -7.43 -11.12 12.50
C ILE A 205 -8.67 -11.89 12.98
N LEU A 206 -9.20 -12.78 12.15
CA LEU A 206 -10.40 -13.55 12.48
C LEU A 206 -10.22 -14.47 13.71
N LYS A 207 -9.00 -14.94 13.98
CA LYS A 207 -8.71 -15.71 15.22
C LYS A 207 -8.66 -14.84 16.47
N ALA A 208 -8.28 -13.57 16.35
CA ALA A 208 -8.20 -12.64 17.47
C ALA A 208 -9.55 -12.01 17.84
N LEU A 209 -10.46 -11.84 16.88
CA LEU A 209 -11.75 -11.16 17.07
C LEU A 209 -12.63 -11.75 18.20
N PRO A 210 -12.75 -13.08 18.40
CA PRO A 210 -13.58 -13.63 19.46
C PRO A 210 -13.20 -13.19 20.88
N ALA A 211 -11.97 -12.68 21.06
CA ALA A 211 -11.51 -12.16 22.33
C ALA A 211 -12.09 -10.79 22.68
N VAL A 212 -12.76 -10.10 21.74
CA VAL A 212 -13.31 -8.75 21.93
C VAL A 212 -14.83 -8.82 22.10
N PRO A 213 -15.37 -8.74 23.33
CA PRO A 213 -16.81 -8.80 23.54
C PRO A 213 -17.51 -7.57 22.96
N ARG A 214 -18.74 -7.75 22.45
CA ARG A 214 -19.59 -6.67 21.89
C ARG A 214 -18.93 -5.89 20.74
N ALA A 215 -18.10 -6.56 19.95
CA ALA A 215 -17.53 -5.98 18.73
C ALA A 215 -18.26 -6.47 17.48
N ARG A 216 -18.40 -5.57 16.51
CA ARG A 216 -18.83 -5.85 15.14
C ARG A 216 -17.61 -5.75 14.24
N PHE A 217 -17.35 -6.78 13.44
CA PHE A 217 -16.27 -6.73 12.46
C PHE A 217 -16.80 -6.33 11.10
N LEU A 218 -16.28 -5.23 10.57
CA LEU A 218 -16.63 -4.66 9.28
C LEU A 218 -15.53 -4.95 8.26
N LEU A 219 -15.87 -5.74 7.24
CA LEU A 219 -14.97 -6.11 6.17
C LEU A 219 -15.40 -5.39 4.88
N VAL A 220 -14.59 -4.40 4.49
CA VAL A 220 -14.86 -3.53 3.33
C VAL A 220 -13.88 -3.82 2.21
N GLY A 221 -14.39 -4.26 1.06
CA GLY A 221 -13.61 -4.70 -0.08
C GLY A 221 -13.81 -6.18 -0.42
N GLU A 222 -13.05 -6.64 -1.41
CA GLU A 222 -13.22 -7.95 -2.02
C GLU A 222 -11.98 -8.83 -1.85
N PHE A 223 -12.20 -10.13 -1.72
CA PHE A 223 -11.12 -11.11 -1.81
C PHE A 223 -10.57 -11.15 -3.23
N VAL A 224 -9.25 -11.03 -3.36
CA VAL A 224 -8.59 -11.15 -4.67
C VAL A 224 -8.49 -12.60 -5.15
N SER A 225 -8.82 -13.56 -4.27
CA SER A 225 -8.72 -15.00 -4.51
C SER A 225 -9.90 -15.73 -3.88
N ALA A 226 -10.63 -16.49 -4.71
CA ALA A 226 -11.71 -17.35 -4.26
C ALA A 226 -11.21 -18.48 -3.34
N ASP A 227 -9.97 -18.94 -3.54
CA ASP A 227 -9.38 -19.97 -2.69
C ASP A 227 -9.05 -19.42 -1.30
N LEU A 228 -8.55 -18.17 -1.23
CA LEU A 228 -8.36 -17.47 0.04
C LEU A 228 -9.68 -17.33 0.79
N GLU A 229 -10.72 -16.82 0.12
CA GLU A 229 -12.05 -16.69 0.71
C GLU A 229 -12.57 -18.02 1.23
N ARG A 230 -12.51 -19.09 0.42
CA ARG A 230 -12.95 -20.44 0.81
C ARG A 230 -12.18 -20.95 2.03
N SER A 231 -10.88 -20.68 2.11
CA SER A 231 -10.04 -21.08 3.25
C SER A 231 -10.37 -20.35 4.56
N LEU A 232 -11.04 -19.20 4.48
CA LEU A 232 -11.44 -18.38 5.63
C LEU A 232 -12.93 -18.52 5.98
N ALA A 233 -13.73 -19.16 5.12
CA ALA A 233 -15.18 -19.28 5.30
C ALA A 233 -15.62 -19.79 6.69
N PRO A 234 -14.99 -20.82 7.29
CA PRO A 234 -15.35 -21.25 8.65
C PRO A 234 -15.14 -20.16 9.71
N LEU A 235 -14.03 -19.41 9.62
CA LEU A 235 -13.72 -18.34 10.57
C LEU A 235 -14.63 -17.11 10.35
N LEU A 236 -14.91 -16.77 9.10
CA LEU A 236 -15.84 -15.70 8.74
C LEU A 236 -17.25 -15.97 9.29
N ALA A 237 -17.74 -17.21 9.15
CA ALA A 237 -19.03 -17.62 9.67
C ALA A 237 -19.07 -17.57 11.20
N ALA A 238 -18.03 -18.06 11.88
CA ALA A 238 -17.95 -18.06 13.34
C ALA A 238 -17.94 -16.65 13.95
N CYS A 239 -17.34 -15.67 13.27
CA CYS A 239 -17.22 -14.30 13.77
C CYS A 239 -18.43 -13.40 13.45
N GLY A 240 -19.35 -13.81 12.56
CA GLY A 240 -20.50 -12.98 12.19
C GLY A 240 -20.13 -11.65 11.52
N VAL A 241 -19.15 -11.67 10.62
CA VAL A 241 -18.58 -10.48 9.96
C VAL A 241 -19.59 -9.77 9.06
N ILE A 242 -19.65 -8.44 9.13
CA ILE A 242 -20.40 -7.60 8.18
C ILE A 242 -19.53 -7.42 6.93
N ARG A 243 -19.93 -8.02 5.81
CA ARG A 243 -19.21 -7.96 4.54
C ARG A 243 -19.93 -7.04 3.57
N THR A 244 -19.21 -6.08 2.98
CA THR A 244 -19.81 -5.12 2.05
C THR A 244 -19.39 -5.32 0.59
N GLY A 245 -18.29 -6.05 0.35
CA GLY A 245 -17.71 -6.15 -0.99
C GLY A 245 -17.06 -4.83 -1.41
N HIS A 246 -16.89 -4.60 -2.72
CA HIS A 246 -16.42 -3.32 -3.23
C HIS A 246 -17.52 -2.26 -3.06
N VAL A 247 -17.14 -1.07 -2.61
CA VAL A 247 -18.07 0.04 -2.33
C VAL A 247 -17.62 1.31 -3.03
N SER A 248 -18.56 2.24 -3.28
CA SER A 248 -18.24 3.56 -3.79
C SER A 248 -17.42 4.37 -2.78
N GLU A 249 -16.76 5.44 -3.25
CA GLU A 249 -15.97 6.30 -2.36
C GLU A 249 -16.82 6.92 -1.23
N ASP A 250 -18.04 7.39 -1.53
CA ASP A 250 -18.90 7.96 -0.49
C ASP A 250 -19.32 6.92 0.56
N GLU A 251 -19.59 5.68 0.12
CA GLU A 251 -19.89 4.60 1.04
C GLU A 251 -18.66 4.18 1.85
N PHE A 252 -17.46 4.17 1.25
CA PHE A 252 -16.21 3.97 1.98
C PHE A 252 -16.07 4.98 3.13
N TRP A 253 -16.36 6.27 2.90
CA TRP A 253 -16.24 7.28 3.94
C TRP A 253 -17.32 7.17 5.03
N ARG A 254 -18.56 6.76 4.69
CA ARG A 254 -19.58 6.42 5.71
C ARG A 254 -19.15 5.26 6.61
N LEU A 255 -18.59 4.21 6.00
CA LEU A 255 -18.08 3.03 6.72
C LEU A 255 -16.83 3.36 7.55
N ALA A 256 -15.95 4.20 7.04
CA ALA A 256 -14.79 4.71 7.77
C ALA A 256 -15.22 5.55 9.00
N GLU A 257 -16.25 6.39 8.84
CA GLU A 257 -16.77 7.24 9.92
C GLU A 257 -17.22 6.42 11.14
N ILE A 258 -17.98 5.34 10.93
CA ILE A 258 -18.48 4.49 12.02
C ILE A 258 -17.45 3.53 12.62
N THR A 259 -16.29 3.35 11.99
CA THR A 259 -15.26 2.41 12.45
C THR A 259 -14.51 2.98 13.64
N ASP A 260 -14.40 2.21 14.73
CA ASP A 260 -13.73 2.63 15.97
C ASP A 260 -12.25 2.22 16.00
N ILE A 261 -11.92 1.07 15.42
CA ILE A 261 -10.56 0.50 15.37
C ILE A 261 -10.30 -0.07 13.98
N VAL A 262 -9.15 0.26 13.38
CA VAL A 262 -8.78 -0.27 12.07
C VAL A 262 -7.65 -1.28 12.21
N VAL A 263 -7.82 -2.47 11.61
CA VAL A 263 -6.77 -3.49 11.53
C VAL A 263 -6.26 -3.56 10.09
N ASN A 264 -5.01 -3.14 9.91
CA ASN A 264 -4.33 -2.99 8.63
C ASN A 264 -2.96 -3.70 8.67
N LEU A 265 -3.01 -5.00 8.96
CA LEU A 265 -1.82 -5.85 8.99
C LEU A 265 -1.31 -6.14 7.57
N ARG A 266 0.00 -6.34 7.46
CA ARG A 266 0.67 -6.73 6.23
C ARG A 266 1.88 -7.61 6.51
N ASP A 267 1.76 -8.92 6.29
CA ASP A 267 2.89 -9.84 6.31
C ASP A 267 2.69 -11.06 5.38
N PRO A 268 3.62 -11.35 4.47
CA PRO A 268 4.84 -10.58 4.15
C PRO A 268 4.52 -9.24 3.44
N SER A 269 5.40 -8.25 3.59
CA SER A 269 5.30 -6.96 2.90
C SER A 269 6.06 -6.96 1.56
N ALA A 270 5.53 -6.23 0.60
CA ALA A 270 6.16 -5.88 -0.66
C ALA A 270 6.89 -4.52 -0.58
N GLY A 271 7.18 -4.00 0.62
CA GLY A 271 7.68 -2.65 0.83
C GLY A 271 6.62 -1.56 0.56
N GLU A 272 5.34 -1.91 0.49
CA GLU A 272 4.28 -0.96 0.17
C GLU A 272 3.92 -0.05 1.35
N THR A 273 3.32 1.11 1.06
CA THR A 273 2.62 1.92 2.07
C THR A 273 1.12 1.82 1.86
N SER A 274 0.37 1.44 2.90
CA SER A 274 -1.08 1.32 2.81
C SER A 274 -1.75 2.69 2.77
N GLY A 275 -2.19 3.14 1.60
CA GLY A 275 -2.97 4.37 1.45
C GLY A 275 -4.26 4.37 2.28
N ILE A 276 -4.86 3.21 2.52
CA ILE A 276 -6.01 3.06 3.44
C ILE A 276 -5.58 3.34 4.88
N GLY A 277 -4.45 2.79 5.33
CA GLY A 277 -3.89 3.08 6.65
C GLY A 277 -3.68 4.58 6.84
N ILE A 278 -3.07 5.24 5.85
CA ILE A 278 -2.88 6.70 5.85
C ILE A 278 -4.21 7.47 5.91
N LYS A 279 -5.23 7.08 5.13
CA LYS A 279 -6.58 7.69 5.20
C LYS A 279 -7.19 7.55 6.59
N MET A 280 -7.13 6.36 7.19
CA MET A 280 -7.72 6.07 8.50
C MET A 280 -7.02 6.81 9.63
N MET A 281 -5.68 6.87 9.59
CA MET A 281 -4.90 7.72 10.49
C MET A 281 -5.26 9.20 10.33
N GLY A 282 -5.42 9.66 9.09
CA GLY A 282 -5.74 11.05 8.76
C GLY A 282 -7.09 11.54 9.29
N ILE A 283 -8.09 10.65 9.36
CA ILE A 283 -9.38 10.95 9.99
C ILE A 283 -9.41 10.60 11.49
N GLY A 284 -8.25 10.31 12.09
CA GLY A 284 -8.09 10.10 13.52
C GLY A 284 -8.59 8.76 14.04
N LYS A 285 -8.54 7.69 13.24
CA LYS A 285 -8.80 6.33 13.73
C LYS A 285 -7.51 5.70 14.29
N PRO A 286 -7.58 4.96 15.41
CA PRO A 286 -6.47 4.10 15.81
C PRO A 286 -6.29 2.97 14.80
N VAL A 287 -5.07 2.80 14.31
CA VAL A 287 -4.70 1.79 13.31
C VAL A 287 -3.71 0.80 13.89
N LEU A 288 -4.03 -0.49 13.83
CA LEU A 288 -3.12 -1.59 14.12
C LEU A 288 -2.42 -1.98 12.81
N VAL A 289 -1.09 -1.96 12.83
CA VAL A 289 -0.23 -2.28 11.69
C VAL A 289 0.75 -3.38 12.05
N THR A 290 1.27 -4.09 11.05
CA THR A 290 2.37 -5.03 11.30
C THR A 290 3.64 -4.24 11.69
N ALA A 291 4.32 -4.70 12.74
CA ALA A 291 5.61 -4.17 13.14
C ALA A 291 6.64 -4.48 12.06
N GLY A 292 7.33 -3.45 11.58
CA GLY A 292 8.27 -3.58 10.47
C GLY A 292 8.84 -2.25 10.07
N GLU A 293 9.75 -2.30 9.10
CA GLU A 293 10.52 -1.15 8.65
C GLU A 293 9.66 -0.20 7.81
N GLU A 294 8.64 -0.73 7.15
CA GLU A 294 7.63 -0.01 6.38
C GLU A 294 6.76 0.89 7.26
N THR A 295 6.62 0.56 8.54
CA THR A 295 5.81 1.31 9.51
C THR A 295 6.66 2.04 10.54
N ALA A 296 8.00 1.98 10.45
CA ALA A 296 8.92 2.55 11.43
C ALA A 296 8.88 4.09 11.48
N ALA A 297 8.51 4.75 10.37
CA ALA A 297 8.43 6.21 10.32
C ALA A 297 7.26 6.79 11.15
N PHE A 298 6.25 5.99 11.48
CA PHE A 298 5.14 6.46 12.31
C PHE A 298 5.59 6.65 13.77
N PRO A 299 5.26 7.78 14.42
CA PRO A 299 5.61 7.99 15.83
C PRO A 299 5.03 6.91 16.74
N GLU A 300 5.66 6.70 17.90
CA GLU A 300 5.06 5.91 18.96
C GLU A 300 3.67 6.45 19.32
N LEU A 301 2.73 5.54 19.57
CA LEU A 301 1.33 5.84 19.89
C LEU A 301 0.54 6.58 18.80
N ALA A 302 1.11 6.80 17.60
CA ALA A 302 0.33 7.19 16.41
C ALA A 302 -0.28 5.96 15.70
N VAL A 303 0.31 4.78 15.91
CA VAL A 303 -0.19 3.48 15.47
C VAL A 303 0.13 2.44 16.55
N ILE A 304 -0.59 1.31 16.53
CA ILE A 304 -0.24 0.13 17.33
C ILE A 304 0.44 -0.89 16.42
N ARG A 305 1.62 -1.36 16.84
CA ARG A 305 2.40 -2.33 16.08
C ARG A 305 2.16 -3.74 16.62
N ILE A 306 1.87 -4.65 15.71
CA ILE A 306 1.68 -6.08 15.99
C ILE A 306 2.86 -6.83 15.39
N ASP A 307 3.63 -7.50 16.25
CA ASP A 307 4.76 -8.31 15.80
C ASP A 307 4.25 -9.51 15.00
N PRO A 308 4.76 -9.72 13.76
CA PRO A 308 4.44 -10.92 13.02
C PRO A 308 5.15 -12.12 13.66
N GLY A 309 4.51 -13.30 13.65
CA GLY A 309 5.10 -14.53 14.15
C GLY A 309 4.14 -15.35 14.99
N GLU A 310 4.68 -16.14 15.91
CA GLU A 310 3.90 -17.09 16.71
C GLU A 310 2.91 -16.40 17.65
N ALA A 311 3.29 -15.25 18.23
CA ALA A 311 2.45 -14.49 19.17
C ALA A 311 1.55 -13.43 18.51
N GLU A 312 1.47 -13.39 17.17
CA GLU A 312 0.74 -12.36 16.42
C GLU A 312 -0.74 -12.30 16.83
N VAL A 313 -1.38 -13.46 17.00
CA VAL A 313 -2.82 -13.56 17.31
C VAL A 313 -3.10 -13.11 18.75
N GLU A 314 -2.29 -13.57 19.69
CA GLU A 314 -2.39 -13.23 21.11
C GLU A 314 -2.18 -11.73 21.32
N MET A 315 -1.10 -11.18 20.74
CA MET A 315 -0.81 -9.75 20.79
C MET A 315 -1.94 -8.91 20.17
N LEU A 316 -2.43 -9.31 19.00
CA LEU A 316 -3.56 -8.64 18.35
C LEU A 316 -4.81 -8.66 19.23
N ALA A 317 -5.14 -9.80 19.84
CA ALA A 317 -6.30 -9.94 20.72
C ALA A 317 -6.21 -9.04 21.97
N GLU A 318 -5.03 -8.95 22.59
CA GLU A 318 -4.80 -8.07 23.75
C GLU A 318 -4.98 -6.60 23.39
N TYR A 319 -4.36 -6.12 22.31
CA TYR A 319 -4.51 -4.73 21.88
C TYR A 319 -5.93 -4.39 21.46
N LEU A 320 -6.62 -5.29 20.75
CA LEU A 320 -8.02 -5.08 20.40
C LEU A 320 -8.91 -4.99 21.64
N ARG A 321 -8.69 -5.82 22.67
CA ARG A 321 -9.42 -5.73 23.94
C ARG A 321 -9.14 -4.42 24.68
N ALA A 322 -7.88 -4.02 24.79
CA ALA A 322 -7.50 -2.77 25.43
C ALA A 322 -8.15 -1.56 24.73
N LEU A 323 -8.05 -1.53 23.39
CA LEU A 323 -8.67 -0.47 22.60
C LEU A 323 -10.18 -0.50 22.69
N ALA A 324 -10.84 -1.66 22.64
CA ALA A 324 -12.29 -1.77 22.77
C ALA A 324 -12.79 -1.30 24.14
N GLY A 325 -12.02 -1.54 25.20
CA GLY A 325 -12.35 -1.14 26.58
C GLY A 325 -12.07 0.32 26.93
N SER A 326 -11.33 1.08 26.10
CA SER A 326 -10.92 2.45 26.42
C SER A 326 -11.13 3.42 25.26
N GLU A 327 -12.20 4.23 25.35
CA GLU A 327 -12.43 5.32 24.40
C GLU A 327 -11.32 6.38 24.45
N GLU A 328 -10.79 6.67 25.64
CA GLU A 328 -9.68 7.61 25.83
C GLU A 328 -8.44 7.16 25.04
N MET A 329 -8.07 5.87 25.13
CA MET A 329 -6.96 5.31 24.39
C MET A 329 -7.17 5.43 22.88
N ARG A 330 -8.37 5.08 22.39
CA ARG A 330 -8.71 5.21 20.97
C ARG A 330 -8.59 6.67 20.49
N ARG A 331 -9.12 7.61 21.27
CA ARG A 331 -9.08 9.05 20.95
C ARG A 331 -7.67 9.60 20.95
N GLU A 332 -6.84 9.25 21.93
CA GLU A 332 -5.48 9.76 22.02
C GLU A 332 -4.58 9.22 20.90
N ILE A 333 -4.67 7.93 20.59
CA ILE A 333 -3.94 7.33 19.46
C ILE A 333 -4.41 7.97 18.14
N GLY A 334 -5.72 8.05 17.95
CA GLY A 334 -6.32 8.67 16.77
C GLY A 334 -5.89 10.14 16.59
N ARG A 335 -5.88 10.93 17.67
CA ARG A 335 -5.42 12.32 17.66
C ARG A 335 -3.96 12.43 17.23
N ARG A 336 -3.07 11.59 17.78
CA ARG A 336 -1.65 11.56 17.41
C ARG A 336 -1.45 11.15 15.95
N ALA A 337 -2.22 10.15 15.49
CA ALA A 337 -2.21 9.71 14.10
C ALA A 337 -2.60 10.85 13.15
N ALA A 338 -3.74 11.51 13.42
CA ALA A 338 -4.23 12.62 12.60
C ALA A 338 -3.25 13.80 12.60
N GLN A 339 -2.66 14.14 13.75
CA GLN A 339 -1.63 15.17 13.85
C GLN A 339 -0.42 14.83 12.98
N HIS A 340 0.11 13.61 13.08
CA HIS A 340 1.25 13.19 12.26
C HIS A 340 0.95 13.25 10.76
N ILE A 341 -0.22 12.79 10.34
CA ILE A 341 -0.66 12.84 8.94
C ILE A 341 -0.78 14.30 8.46
N ALA A 342 -1.39 15.18 9.26
CA ALA A 342 -1.55 16.59 8.91
C ALA A 342 -0.21 17.33 8.76
N GLU A 343 0.82 16.94 9.53
CA GLU A 343 2.14 17.57 9.50
C GLU A 343 3.04 17.02 8.38
N ASN A 344 2.93 15.72 8.06
CA ASN A 344 3.95 15.03 7.24
C ASN A 344 3.42 14.44 5.93
N HIS A 345 2.10 14.26 5.79
CA HIS A 345 1.49 13.54 4.68
C HIS A 345 0.55 14.42 3.84
N THR A 346 0.74 15.74 3.81
CA THR A 346 -0.06 16.62 2.94
C THR A 346 0.31 16.44 1.46
N LEU A 347 -0.66 16.59 0.56
CA LEU A 347 -0.43 16.54 -0.89
C LEU A 347 0.58 17.59 -1.37
N GLU A 348 0.49 18.80 -0.85
CA GLU A 348 1.33 19.95 -1.21
C GLU A 348 2.80 19.67 -0.87
N ARG A 349 3.06 19.14 0.33
CA ARG A 349 4.40 18.72 0.76
C ARG A 349 4.95 17.61 -0.14
N ALA A 350 4.17 16.57 -0.41
CA ALA A 350 4.61 15.48 -1.28
C ALA A 350 4.91 15.99 -2.69
N ALA A 351 4.02 16.79 -3.28
CA ALA A 351 4.23 17.39 -4.61
C ALA A 351 5.47 18.28 -4.66
N LYS A 352 5.73 19.07 -3.62
CA LYS A 352 6.97 19.85 -3.51
C LYS A 352 8.21 18.94 -3.54
N MET A 353 8.21 17.86 -2.75
CA MET A 353 9.33 16.90 -2.74
C MET A 353 9.55 16.24 -4.10
N TYR A 354 8.47 15.92 -4.83
CA TYR A 354 8.59 15.44 -6.22
C TYR A 354 9.23 16.49 -7.12
N LEU A 355 8.78 17.75 -7.05
CA LEU A 355 9.31 18.85 -7.86
C LEU A 355 10.78 19.14 -7.58
N ASP A 356 11.18 19.12 -6.30
CA ASP A 356 12.58 19.29 -5.89
C ASP A 356 13.44 18.15 -6.48
N LEU A 357 13.01 16.89 -6.34
CA LEU A 357 13.73 15.72 -6.86
C LEU A 357 13.89 15.74 -8.39
N VAL A 358 12.82 16.05 -9.13
CA VAL A 358 12.90 16.10 -10.59
C VAL A 358 13.76 17.27 -11.07
N ALA A 359 13.78 18.38 -10.34
CA ALA A 359 14.68 19.50 -10.65
C ALA A 359 16.15 19.10 -10.45
N GLU A 360 16.49 18.46 -9.32
CA GLU A 360 17.83 17.95 -9.03
C GLU A 360 18.31 16.98 -10.11
N THR A 361 17.49 15.97 -10.42
CA THR A 361 17.84 14.94 -11.41
C THR A 361 17.87 15.45 -12.85
N THR A 362 17.25 16.60 -13.15
CA THR A 362 17.36 17.25 -14.46
C THR A 362 18.72 17.93 -14.64
N ILE A 363 19.22 18.62 -13.59
CA ILE A 363 20.49 19.35 -13.62
C ILE A 363 21.67 18.40 -13.84
N HIS A 364 21.62 17.21 -13.25
CA HIS A 364 22.67 16.19 -13.40
C HIS A 364 22.76 15.56 -14.81
N ASN A 365 21.81 15.81 -15.72
CA ASN A 365 21.91 15.32 -17.11
C ASN A 365 22.78 16.22 -18.00
N PHE A 366 23.08 17.45 -17.57
CA PHE A 366 23.84 18.43 -18.37
C PHE A 366 25.31 18.57 -17.92
N ARG A 367 25.76 17.75 -16.98
CA ARG A 367 27.17 17.62 -16.56
C ARG A 367 27.65 16.22 -16.89
#